data_AF-A0A3B9HZ57-F1
#
_entry.id   AF-A0A3B9HZ57-F1
#
_cell.length_a   1.000
_cell.length_b   1.000
_cell.length_c   1.000
_cell.angle_alpha   90.00
_cell.angle_beta   90.00
_cell.angle_gamma   90.00
#
_symmetry.space_group_name_H-M   'P 1'
#
loop_
_entity.id
_entity.type
_entity.pdbx_description
1 polymer ?
#
loop_
_entity_poly.entity_id
_entity_poly.type
_entity_poly.pdbx_seq_one_letter_code
_entity_poly.pdbx_strand_id
1 'polypeptide(L)'
;MLLVGFGPRPYSDLAEYKRLSLETRISRLHAAAEDLYRRRRYEDAVQLYDTILALDQSDLKSKLWIVKARSEIRREREEFNKQERYRRYGQLIPKLKDDLLDDATLGYFEVRYSEPKPYVRPVRKIRPQASDAEIAEAKKKAESSDVAADYFELAMQHWSRKDPEQALKAYFKAIALDHEILSLDDEQLLLSVSAEVEKRIESGKVAASEYLDSGKLLMVQGELRRAVKHLVKAAELDKKTRQEASDILLTLIESPQIDLLSAPPDLLGFRQAYVFDKDSDTVYVRVTLIPKNRGQIVPIDITIAADAVKNVESLSKDAAMAFAKTGVDNALRVWAVLADKEDDFAEYELKLAIHIDRGMINYLDLSNYSLSADMPDNWSFVIGSEFNFSDNVPKAEYEKKLDGLQISGYHLTASQGKGPSFLLSDFKEPLPRKLDIWKIIETGGEAVISNLF
;
A
#
# COMPACT_ATOMS: atom_id res chain seq x y z
N MET A 1 35.20 7.45 -12.52
CA MET A 1 34.51 6.95 -13.73
C MET A 1 33.69 5.74 -13.34
N LEU A 2 32.38 5.82 -13.56
CA LEU A 2 31.36 4.82 -13.26
C LEU A 2 31.46 3.62 -14.21
N LEU A 3 31.22 2.41 -13.68
CA LEU A 3 30.59 1.32 -14.42
C LEU A 3 29.27 0.99 -13.72
N VAL A 4 28.22 1.56 -14.32
CA VAL A 4 26.81 1.32 -14.05
C VAL A 4 26.41 -0.04 -14.61
N GLY A 5 25.54 -0.75 -13.87
CA GLY A 5 24.57 -1.66 -14.46
C GLY A 5 25.00 -3.13 -14.51
N PHE A 6 24.61 -3.91 -13.50
CA PHE A 6 24.05 -5.28 -13.60
C PHE A 6 23.70 -5.76 -12.18
N GLY A 7 22.74 -5.08 -11.54
CA GLY A 7 21.93 -5.65 -10.46
C GLY A 7 20.51 -5.83 -10.99
N PRO A 8 19.87 -7.00 -10.84
CA PRO A 8 18.57 -7.25 -11.47
C PRO A 8 17.51 -6.31 -10.88
N ARG A 9 16.75 -5.62 -11.74
CA ARG A 9 15.61 -4.78 -11.34
C ARG A 9 14.40 -5.63 -10.94
N PRO A 10 13.52 -5.13 -10.05
CA PRO A 10 12.60 -5.95 -9.28
C PRO A 10 11.16 -5.77 -9.75
N TYR A 11 10.59 -6.73 -10.48
CA TYR A 11 9.14 -6.91 -10.63
C TYR A 11 8.87 -8.35 -11.06
N SER A 12 8.44 -9.17 -10.10
CA SER A 12 7.84 -10.49 -10.30
C SER A 12 7.46 -11.04 -8.93
N ASP A 13 6.28 -11.67 -8.83
CA ASP A 13 5.77 -12.44 -7.68
C ASP A 13 6.71 -13.57 -7.19
N LEU A 14 7.91 -13.68 -7.76
CA LEU A 14 8.99 -14.56 -7.33
C LEU A 14 9.72 -14.10 -6.05
N ALA A 15 9.51 -12.87 -5.56
CA ALA A 15 10.23 -12.35 -4.38
C ALA A 15 9.77 -12.98 -3.05
N GLU A 16 8.54 -13.48 -2.95
CA GLU A 16 8.04 -14.19 -1.76
C GLU A 16 8.73 -15.53 -1.50
N TYR A 17 9.42 -16.08 -2.48
CA TYR A 17 10.04 -17.40 -2.36
C TYR A 17 11.34 -17.40 -1.54
N LYS A 18 11.99 -16.26 -1.29
CA LYS A 18 13.31 -16.22 -0.64
C LYS A 18 13.35 -16.67 0.83
N ARG A 19 12.20 -16.77 1.52
CA ARG A 19 12.12 -17.15 2.95
C ARG A 19 11.81 -18.64 3.19
N LEU A 20 11.54 -19.42 2.14
CA LEU A 20 11.19 -20.85 2.23
C LEU A 20 12.40 -21.74 1.87
N SER A 21 12.42 -22.96 2.40
CA SER A 21 13.44 -23.95 2.01
C SER A 21 13.44 -24.14 0.49
N LEU A 22 14.61 -24.39 -0.11
CA LEU A 22 14.75 -24.53 -1.58
C LEU A 22 13.78 -25.58 -2.14
N GLU A 23 13.60 -26.69 -1.42
CA GLU A 23 12.67 -27.77 -1.75
C GLU A 23 11.21 -27.31 -1.75
N THR A 24 10.79 -26.56 -0.72
CA THR A 24 9.42 -26.01 -0.65
C THR A 24 9.16 -25.00 -1.75
N ARG A 25 10.16 -24.19 -2.14
CA ARG A 25 10.05 -23.26 -3.26
C ARG A 25 9.85 -23.99 -4.59
N ILE A 26 10.70 -24.97 -4.87
CA ILE A 26 10.64 -25.78 -6.09
C ILE A 26 9.29 -26.51 -6.16
N SER A 27 8.82 -27.09 -5.06
CA SER A 27 7.51 -27.76 -5.01
C SER A 27 6.34 -26.82 -5.32
N ARG A 28 6.35 -25.59 -4.80
CA ARG A 28 5.30 -24.59 -5.06
C ARG A 28 5.35 -24.05 -6.50
N LEU A 29 6.55 -23.80 -7.02
CA LEU A 29 6.75 -23.41 -8.42
C LEU A 29 6.30 -24.53 -9.37
N HIS A 30 6.52 -25.80 -9.01
CA HIS A 30 5.98 -26.93 -9.76
C HIS A 30 4.45 -26.93 -9.77
N ALA A 31 3.81 -26.74 -8.62
CA ALA A 31 2.35 -26.71 -8.55
C ALA A 31 1.76 -25.58 -9.41
N ALA A 32 2.38 -24.39 -9.37
CA ALA A 32 1.98 -23.25 -10.20
C ALA A 32 2.22 -23.51 -11.70
N ALA A 33 3.38 -24.07 -12.07
CA ALA A 33 3.70 -24.37 -13.47
C ALA A 33 2.81 -25.50 -14.04
N GLU A 34 2.44 -26.48 -13.23
CA GLU A 34 1.48 -27.53 -13.62
C GLU A 34 0.06 -26.96 -13.78
N ASP A 35 -0.35 -26.04 -12.92
CA ASP A 35 -1.64 -25.35 -13.05
C ASP A 35 -1.70 -24.48 -14.32
N LEU A 36 -0.65 -23.70 -14.62
CA LEU A 36 -0.55 -22.96 -15.88
C LEU A 36 -0.59 -23.88 -17.10
N TYR A 37 0.10 -25.03 -17.03
CA TYR A 37 0.04 -26.04 -18.08
C TYR A 37 -1.39 -26.58 -18.26
N ARG A 38 -2.10 -26.91 -17.18
CA ARG A 38 -3.49 -27.39 -17.23
C ARG A 38 -4.45 -26.34 -17.80
N ARG A 39 -4.14 -25.06 -17.59
CA ARG A 39 -4.85 -23.90 -18.15
C ARG A 39 -4.45 -23.56 -19.59
N ARG A 40 -3.61 -24.39 -20.24
CA ARG A 40 -3.06 -24.19 -21.59
C ARG A 40 -2.22 -22.92 -21.77
N ARG A 41 -1.74 -22.33 -20.68
CA ARG A 41 -0.77 -21.22 -20.71
C ARG A 41 0.64 -21.78 -20.80
N TYR A 42 0.93 -22.47 -21.92
CA TYR A 42 2.15 -23.25 -22.06
C TYR A 42 3.41 -22.39 -22.09
N GLU A 43 3.34 -21.19 -22.66
CA GLU A 43 4.48 -20.25 -22.72
C GLU A 43 4.87 -19.76 -21.32
N ASP A 44 3.87 -19.43 -20.49
CA ASP A 44 4.06 -19.01 -19.10
C ASP A 44 4.52 -20.19 -18.22
N ALA A 45 3.99 -21.39 -18.48
CA ALA A 45 4.44 -22.61 -17.81
C ALA A 45 5.92 -22.90 -18.12
N VAL A 46 6.37 -22.73 -19.38
CA VAL A 46 7.78 -22.88 -19.77
C VAL A 46 8.66 -21.90 -19.00
N GLN A 47 8.24 -20.63 -18.86
CA GLN A 47 8.99 -19.64 -18.09
C GLN A 47 9.14 -20.01 -16.62
N LEU A 48 8.09 -20.56 -15.99
CA LEU A 48 8.18 -21.05 -14.61
C LEU A 48 9.10 -22.27 -14.48
N TYR A 49 9.03 -23.24 -15.39
CA TYR A 49 9.94 -24.39 -15.36
C TYR A 49 11.39 -24.00 -15.65
N ASP A 50 11.63 -23.03 -16.54
CA ASP A 50 12.96 -22.45 -16.78
C ASP A 50 13.48 -21.73 -15.52
N THR A 51 12.57 -21.11 -14.75
CA THR A 51 12.91 -20.51 -13.44
C THR A 51 13.26 -21.56 -12.39
N ILE A 52 12.57 -22.71 -12.37
CA ILE A 52 12.94 -23.85 -11.51
C ILE A 52 14.31 -24.39 -11.91
N LEU A 53 14.61 -24.51 -13.20
CA LEU A 53 15.94 -24.93 -13.68
C LEU A 53 17.06 -23.93 -13.38
N ALA A 54 16.73 -22.64 -13.25
CA ALA A 54 17.67 -21.63 -12.79
C ALA A 54 17.98 -21.77 -11.28
N LEU A 55 17.07 -22.34 -10.50
CA LEU A 55 17.24 -22.62 -9.06
C LEU A 55 17.88 -24.00 -8.81
N ASP A 56 17.52 -25.02 -9.59
CA ASP A 56 18.10 -26.35 -9.59
C ASP A 56 18.21 -26.90 -11.01
N GLN A 57 19.42 -26.86 -11.57
CA GLN A 57 19.70 -27.35 -12.93
C GLN A 57 19.55 -28.87 -13.08
N SER A 58 19.50 -29.62 -11.97
CA SER A 58 19.39 -31.07 -11.96
C SER A 58 17.93 -31.56 -11.97
N ASP A 59 16.95 -30.67 -11.79
CA ASP A 59 15.54 -31.05 -11.73
C ASP A 59 15.04 -31.63 -13.07
N LEU A 60 14.86 -32.96 -13.09
CA LEU A 60 14.40 -33.72 -14.24
C LEU A 60 12.92 -33.45 -14.56
N LYS A 61 12.13 -33.10 -13.55
CA LYS A 61 10.70 -32.85 -13.71
C LYS A 61 10.47 -31.61 -14.58
N SER A 62 11.15 -30.50 -14.30
CA SER A 62 11.05 -29.28 -15.11
C SER A 62 11.50 -29.47 -16.55
N LYS A 63 12.60 -30.19 -16.79
CA LYS A 63 13.06 -30.51 -18.17
C LYS A 63 12.00 -31.25 -18.98
N LEU A 64 11.37 -32.25 -18.38
CA LEU A 64 10.30 -33.02 -19.02
C LEU A 64 9.09 -32.13 -19.35
N TRP A 65 8.67 -31.29 -18.40
CA TRP A 65 7.51 -30.43 -18.58
C TRP A 65 7.73 -29.31 -19.59
N ILE A 66 8.95 -28.77 -19.71
CA ILE A 66 9.31 -27.81 -20.76
C ILE A 66 9.15 -28.45 -22.14
N VAL A 67 9.68 -29.67 -22.33
CA VAL A 67 9.54 -30.39 -23.60
C VAL A 67 8.06 -30.62 -23.92
N LYS A 68 7.28 -31.02 -22.91
CA LYS A 68 5.84 -31.25 -23.05
C LYS A 68 5.10 -29.95 -23.45
N ALA A 69 5.36 -28.85 -22.76
CA ALA A 69 4.74 -27.56 -23.04
C ALA A 69 5.13 -27.02 -24.44
N ARG A 70 6.40 -27.13 -24.83
CA ARG A 70 6.86 -26.75 -26.18
C ARG A 70 6.24 -27.61 -27.27
N SER A 71 6.00 -28.89 -27.01
CA SER A 71 5.30 -29.78 -27.95
C SER A 71 3.85 -29.37 -28.16
N GLU A 72 3.14 -28.95 -27.10
CA GLU A 72 1.77 -28.45 -27.21
C GLU A 72 1.71 -27.08 -27.91
N ILE A 73 2.63 -26.15 -27.60
CA ILE A 73 2.74 -24.87 -28.33
C ILE A 73 2.92 -25.11 -29.83
N ARG A 74 3.84 -26.01 -30.18
CA ARG A 74 4.11 -26.37 -31.58
C ARG A 74 2.87 -26.95 -32.24
N ARG A 75 2.17 -27.86 -31.56
CA ARG A 75 0.93 -28.46 -32.05
C ARG A 75 -0.17 -27.42 -32.25
N GLU A 76 -0.37 -26.51 -31.29
CA GLU A 76 -1.37 -25.44 -31.40
C GLU A 76 -1.05 -24.48 -32.55
N ARG A 77 0.23 -24.15 -32.76
CA ARG A 77 0.67 -23.32 -33.88
C ARG A 77 0.51 -24.02 -35.23
N GLU A 78 0.80 -25.31 -35.30
CA GLU A 78 0.59 -26.12 -36.50
C GLU A 78 -0.91 -26.24 -36.84
N GLU A 79 -1.77 -26.45 -35.84
CA GLU A 79 -3.24 -26.46 -36.00
C GLU A 79 -3.78 -25.08 -36.41
N PHE A 80 -3.29 -23.99 -35.80
CA PHE A 80 -3.65 -22.63 -36.20
C PHE A 80 -3.27 -22.34 -37.65
N ASN A 81 -2.04 -22.67 -38.05
CA ASN A 81 -1.58 -22.51 -39.42
C ASN A 81 -2.40 -23.35 -40.41
N LYS A 82 -2.81 -24.56 -40.01
CA LYS A 82 -3.70 -25.43 -40.78
C LYS A 82 -5.07 -24.78 -40.96
N GLN A 83 -5.67 -24.25 -39.89
CA GLN A 83 -6.95 -23.53 -39.95
C GLN A 83 -6.89 -22.26 -40.82
N GLU A 84 -5.83 -21.46 -40.68
CA GLU A 84 -5.59 -20.26 -41.52
C GLU A 84 -5.46 -20.62 -43.00
N ARG A 85 -4.70 -21.68 -43.34
CA ARG A 85 -4.56 -22.15 -44.72
C ARG A 85 -5.88 -22.66 -45.29
N TYR A 86 -6.64 -23.41 -44.49
CA TYR A 86 -7.96 -23.88 -44.90
C TYR A 86 -8.93 -22.71 -45.14
N ARG A 87 -8.94 -21.69 -44.26
CA ARG A 87 -9.74 -20.47 -44.43
C ARG A 87 -9.37 -19.67 -45.67
N ARG A 88 -8.07 -19.53 -45.97
CA ARG A 88 -7.59 -18.70 -47.10
C ARG A 88 -7.74 -19.37 -48.46
N TYR A 89 -7.57 -20.69 -48.53
CA TYR A 89 -7.45 -21.39 -49.81
C TYR A 89 -8.55 -22.42 -50.05
N GLY A 90 -9.44 -22.67 -49.08
CA GLY A 90 -10.50 -23.69 -49.15
C GLY A 90 -9.97 -25.13 -49.15
N GLN A 91 -8.65 -25.33 -49.14
CA GLN A 91 -7.94 -26.60 -49.13
C GLN A 91 -6.59 -26.44 -48.42
N LEU A 92 -6.11 -27.51 -47.79
CA LEU A 92 -4.76 -27.56 -47.24
C LEU A 92 -3.78 -27.86 -48.37
N ILE A 93 -3.17 -26.82 -48.95
CA ILE A 93 -2.14 -26.98 -49.99
C ILE A 93 -0.96 -27.73 -49.34
N PRO A 94 -0.67 -28.99 -49.73
CA PRO A 94 0.57 -29.65 -49.33
C PRO A 94 1.74 -28.80 -49.82
N LYS A 95 2.88 -28.77 -49.11
CA LYS A 95 4.10 -28.21 -49.71
C LYS A 95 4.23 -28.81 -51.12
N LEU A 96 4.30 -27.96 -52.14
CA LEU A 96 4.37 -28.37 -53.53
C LEU A 96 5.50 -29.39 -53.69
N LYS A 97 5.24 -30.36 -54.56
CA LYS A 97 6.05 -31.56 -54.80
C LYS A 97 7.49 -31.26 -55.25
N ASP A 98 7.81 -30.02 -55.59
CA ASP A 98 9.12 -29.61 -56.12
C ASP A 98 10.25 -29.56 -55.07
N ASP A 99 9.92 -29.67 -53.77
CA ASP A 99 10.92 -29.71 -52.67
C ASP A 99 11.25 -31.14 -52.19
N LEU A 100 10.59 -32.18 -52.71
CA LEU A 100 10.76 -33.55 -52.26
C LEU A 100 11.24 -34.42 -53.42
N LEU A 101 12.56 -34.42 -53.60
CA LEU A 101 13.28 -35.41 -54.40
C LEU A 101 12.79 -36.82 -54.06
N ASP A 102 12.53 -37.58 -55.12
CA ASP A 102 12.13 -38.99 -55.15
C ASP A 102 12.84 -39.81 -54.09
N ASP A 103 12.07 -40.32 -53.11
CA ASP A 103 12.48 -41.52 -52.41
C ASP A 103 11.28 -42.45 -52.23
N ALA A 104 11.30 -43.53 -53.00
CA ALA A 104 10.27 -44.58 -53.08
C ALA A 104 10.17 -45.44 -51.79
N THR A 105 10.81 -45.01 -50.69
CA THR A 105 10.96 -45.77 -49.45
C THR A 105 10.07 -45.31 -48.30
N LEU A 106 9.30 -44.23 -48.45
CA LEU A 106 8.40 -43.75 -47.40
C LEU A 106 7.03 -44.44 -47.48
N GLY A 107 6.88 -45.54 -46.74
CA GLY A 107 5.60 -46.22 -46.55
C GLY A 107 4.55 -45.29 -45.95
N TYR A 108 3.41 -45.16 -46.63
CA TYR A 108 2.31 -44.28 -46.25
C TYR A 108 1.43 -44.95 -45.17
N PHE A 109 1.26 -44.30 -44.03
CA PHE A 109 0.17 -44.59 -43.08
C PHE A 109 -0.89 -43.50 -43.20
N GLU A 110 -2.12 -43.88 -43.55
CA GLU A 110 -3.26 -42.98 -43.64
C GLU A 110 -3.86 -42.76 -42.23
N VAL A 111 -3.51 -41.63 -41.61
CA VAL A 111 -4.09 -41.21 -40.33
C VAL A 111 -5.47 -40.60 -40.60
N ARG A 112 -6.54 -41.31 -40.24
CA ARG A 112 -7.90 -40.72 -40.24
C ARG A 112 -8.02 -39.74 -39.06
N TYR A 113 -7.97 -38.45 -39.36
CA TYR A 113 -8.16 -37.38 -38.38
C TYR A 113 -9.66 -37.22 -38.08
N SER A 114 -10.08 -37.48 -36.85
CA SER A 114 -11.38 -37.02 -36.34
C SER A 114 -11.41 -35.48 -36.32
N GLU A 115 -12.54 -34.88 -36.68
CA GLU A 115 -12.71 -33.42 -36.65
C GLU A 115 -12.35 -32.83 -35.27
N PRO A 116 -11.68 -31.67 -35.22
CA PRO A 116 -11.30 -31.04 -33.96
C PRO A 116 -12.56 -30.65 -33.17
N LYS A 117 -12.67 -31.16 -31.94
CA LYS A 117 -13.75 -30.76 -31.03
C LYS A 117 -13.70 -29.24 -30.81
N PRO A 118 -14.82 -28.52 -30.94
CA PRO A 118 -14.87 -27.08 -30.80
C PRO A 118 -14.42 -26.62 -29.42
N TYR A 119 -13.78 -25.45 -29.35
CA TYR A 119 -13.42 -24.80 -28.09
C TYR A 119 -14.68 -24.46 -27.28
N VAL A 120 -14.79 -25.04 -26.09
CA VAL A 120 -15.85 -24.74 -25.13
C VAL A 120 -15.24 -23.82 -24.07
N ARG A 121 -15.73 -22.57 -23.97
CA ARG A 121 -15.37 -21.67 -22.86
C ARG A 121 -15.68 -22.36 -21.53
N PRO A 122 -14.90 -22.13 -20.45
CA PRO A 122 -15.25 -22.64 -19.12
C PRO A 122 -16.71 -22.29 -18.82
N VAL A 123 -17.50 -23.29 -18.44
CA VAL A 123 -18.92 -23.08 -18.12
C VAL A 123 -18.95 -22.23 -16.85
N ARG A 124 -19.45 -21.00 -16.98
CA ARG A 124 -19.75 -20.15 -15.83
C ARG A 124 -20.75 -20.90 -14.96
N LYS A 125 -20.44 -21.12 -13.69
CA LYS A 125 -21.45 -21.57 -12.72
C LYS A 125 -22.33 -20.38 -12.41
N ILE A 126 -23.32 -20.12 -13.26
CA ILE A 126 -24.34 -19.13 -12.93
C ILE A 126 -25.29 -19.82 -11.96
N ARG A 127 -25.24 -19.45 -10.69
CA ARG A 127 -26.19 -19.94 -9.70
C ARG A 127 -27.61 -19.46 -10.06
N PRO A 128 -28.64 -20.28 -9.82
CA PRO A 128 -30.01 -19.81 -9.92
C PRO A 128 -30.24 -18.69 -8.88
N GLN A 129 -31.16 -17.78 -9.19
CA GLN A 129 -31.51 -16.69 -8.29
C GLN A 129 -32.06 -17.25 -6.97
N ALA A 130 -31.39 -16.93 -5.87
CA ALA A 130 -31.81 -17.37 -4.54
C ALA A 130 -33.16 -16.75 -4.13
N SER A 131 -33.92 -17.48 -3.34
CA SER A 131 -35.15 -17.04 -2.66
C SER A 131 -34.84 -16.35 -1.32
N ASP A 132 -35.79 -15.59 -0.79
CA ASP A 132 -35.64 -14.93 0.52
C ASP A 132 -35.45 -15.93 1.66
N ALA A 133 -36.06 -17.11 1.55
CA ALA A 133 -35.92 -18.19 2.52
C ALA A 133 -34.49 -18.77 2.52
N GLU A 134 -33.92 -19.00 1.35
CA GLU A 134 -32.54 -19.51 1.21
C GLU A 134 -31.50 -18.52 1.77
N ILE A 135 -31.68 -17.22 1.51
CA ILE A 135 -30.80 -16.18 2.09
C ILE A 135 -30.94 -16.12 3.61
N ALA A 136 -32.17 -16.17 4.14
CA ALA A 136 -32.39 -16.15 5.58
C ALA A 136 -31.78 -17.37 6.27
N GLU A 137 -31.88 -18.55 5.66
CA GLU A 137 -31.27 -19.78 6.16
C GLU A 137 -29.74 -19.72 6.09
N ALA A 138 -29.17 -19.29 4.96
CA ALA A 138 -27.73 -19.14 4.80
C ALA A 138 -27.15 -18.09 5.76
N LYS A 139 -27.86 -16.99 5.98
CA LYS A 139 -27.47 -15.97 6.96
C LYS A 139 -27.45 -16.53 8.37
N LYS A 140 -28.51 -17.23 8.78
CA LYS A 140 -28.58 -17.89 10.09
C LYS A 140 -27.47 -18.93 10.25
N LYS A 141 -27.19 -19.71 9.19
CA LYS A 141 -26.12 -20.69 9.18
C LYS A 141 -24.76 -20.02 9.36
N ALA A 142 -24.43 -19.02 8.54
CA ALA A 142 -23.16 -18.32 8.59
C ALA A 142 -22.93 -17.62 9.95
N GLU A 143 -23.97 -16.99 10.51
CA GLU A 143 -23.90 -16.35 11.84
C GLU A 143 -23.78 -17.35 13.01
N SER A 144 -24.20 -18.60 12.83
CA SER A 144 -24.12 -19.62 13.89
C SER A 144 -22.88 -20.51 13.80
N SER A 145 -22.38 -20.78 12.59
CA SER A 145 -21.17 -21.57 12.37
C SER A 145 -19.90 -20.73 12.46
N ASP A 146 -19.98 -19.45 12.08
CA ASP A 146 -18.85 -18.52 11.94
C ASP A 146 -17.69 -19.09 11.09
N VAL A 147 -18.04 -19.89 10.07
CA VAL A 147 -17.09 -20.51 9.14
C VAL A 147 -17.00 -19.71 7.84
N ALA A 148 -15.79 -19.50 7.33
CA ALA A 148 -15.53 -18.72 6.10
C ALA A 148 -16.34 -19.20 4.89
N ALA A 149 -16.43 -20.52 4.68
CA ALA A 149 -17.17 -21.11 3.58
C ALA A 149 -18.68 -20.79 3.61
N ASP A 150 -19.29 -20.71 4.80
CA ASP A 150 -20.72 -20.38 4.93
C ASP A 150 -20.98 -18.89 4.62
N TYR A 151 -20.04 -18.02 4.98
CA TYR A 151 -20.08 -16.61 4.58
C TYR A 151 -19.86 -16.40 3.08
N PHE A 152 -18.98 -17.20 2.45
CA PHE A 152 -18.81 -17.18 1.00
C PHE A 152 -20.09 -17.64 0.28
N GLU A 153 -20.73 -18.71 0.75
CA GLU A 153 -22.00 -19.17 0.19
C GLU A 153 -23.11 -18.11 0.31
N LEU A 154 -23.20 -17.43 1.46
CA LEU A 154 -24.10 -16.29 1.64
C LEU A 154 -23.80 -15.16 0.63
N ALA A 155 -22.52 -14.85 0.39
CA ALA A 155 -22.12 -13.85 -0.60
C ALA A 155 -22.58 -14.22 -2.01
N MET A 156 -22.41 -15.48 -2.42
CA MET A 156 -22.86 -15.98 -3.72
C MET A 156 -24.39 -15.94 -3.87
N GLN A 157 -25.14 -16.17 -2.79
CA GLN A 157 -26.59 -16.05 -2.82
C GLN A 157 -27.06 -14.60 -2.99
N HIS A 158 -26.46 -13.65 -2.28
CA HIS A 158 -26.74 -12.22 -2.52
C HIS A 158 -26.35 -11.80 -3.93
N TRP A 159 -25.22 -12.30 -4.44
CA TRP A 159 -24.78 -12.05 -5.81
C TRP A 159 -25.76 -12.57 -6.86
N SER A 160 -26.31 -13.77 -6.66
CA SER A 160 -27.34 -14.34 -7.55
C SER A 160 -28.59 -13.46 -7.67
N ARG A 161 -28.87 -12.62 -6.65
CA ARG A 161 -29.98 -11.65 -6.65
C ARG A 161 -29.58 -10.26 -7.14
N LYS A 162 -28.34 -10.07 -7.59
CA LYS A 162 -27.77 -8.78 -8.00
C LYS A 162 -27.80 -7.74 -6.87
N ASP A 163 -27.55 -8.19 -5.65
CA ASP A 163 -27.38 -7.33 -4.47
C ASP A 163 -25.88 -7.22 -4.12
N PRO A 164 -25.13 -6.32 -4.77
CA PRO A 164 -23.68 -6.25 -4.63
C PRO A 164 -23.23 -5.81 -3.22
N GLU A 165 -24.01 -4.96 -2.55
CA GLU A 165 -23.65 -4.42 -1.23
C GLU A 165 -23.60 -5.53 -0.16
N GLN A 166 -24.66 -6.32 -0.06
CA GLN A 166 -24.69 -7.43 0.90
C GLN A 166 -23.76 -8.57 0.47
N ALA A 167 -23.60 -8.79 -0.83
CA ALA A 167 -22.66 -9.79 -1.35
C ALA A 167 -21.21 -9.46 -0.93
N LEU A 168 -20.75 -8.22 -1.15
CA LEU A 168 -19.43 -7.77 -0.71
C LEU A 168 -19.26 -7.88 0.80
N LYS A 169 -20.28 -7.49 1.58
CA LYS A 169 -20.21 -7.54 3.04
C LYS A 169 -19.99 -8.96 3.56
N ALA A 170 -20.76 -9.92 3.05
CA ALA A 170 -20.58 -11.34 3.39
C ALA A 170 -19.24 -11.87 2.88
N TYR A 171 -18.81 -11.46 1.68
CA TYR A 171 -17.55 -11.88 1.08
C TYR A 171 -16.33 -11.38 1.86
N PHE A 172 -16.29 -10.11 2.26
CA PHE A 172 -15.21 -9.58 3.09
C PHE A 172 -15.16 -10.24 4.47
N LYS A 173 -16.31 -10.59 5.05
CA LYS A 173 -16.32 -11.39 6.28
C LYS A 173 -15.73 -12.79 6.04
N ALA A 174 -16.04 -13.43 4.91
CA ALA A 174 -15.45 -14.72 4.55
C ALA A 174 -13.91 -14.63 4.43
N ILE A 175 -13.39 -13.61 3.72
CA ILE A 175 -11.94 -13.39 3.59
C ILE A 175 -11.26 -13.13 4.93
N ALA A 176 -11.91 -12.38 5.82
CA ALA A 176 -11.36 -12.07 7.14
C ALA A 176 -11.20 -13.33 8.02
N LEU A 177 -12.03 -14.35 7.78
CA LEU A 177 -11.95 -15.65 8.46
C LEU A 177 -10.97 -16.60 7.78
N ASP A 178 -10.92 -16.61 6.44
CA ASP A 178 -10.00 -17.41 5.65
C ASP A 178 -9.64 -16.72 4.33
N HIS A 179 -8.36 -16.40 4.15
CA HIS A 179 -7.86 -15.76 2.94
C HIS A 179 -7.92 -16.66 1.70
N GLU A 180 -8.03 -17.99 1.84
CA GLU A 180 -8.13 -18.92 0.70
C GLU A 180 -9.44 -18.76 -0.08
N ILE A 181 -10.47 -18.12 0.52
CA ILE A 181 -11.75 -17.79 -0.13
C ILE A 181 -11.55 -17.01 -1.43
N LEU A 182 -10.49 -16.22 -1.55
CA LEU A 182 -10.16 -15.49 -2.78
C LEU A 182 -10.01 -16.38 -4.01
N SER A 183 -9.57 -17.63 -3.82
CA SER A 183 -9.41 -18.60 -4.90
C SER A 183 -10.73 -19.21 -5.38
N LEU A 184 -11.83 -18.98 -4.63
CA LEU A 184 -13.14 -19.57 -4.89
C LEU A 184 -14.09 -18.65 -5.67
N ASP A 185 -13.72 -17.40 -5.97
CA ASP A 185 -14.53 -16.48 -6.80
C ASP A 185 -14.56 -16.91 -8.27
N ASP A 186 -15.33 -17.96 -8.56
CA ASP A 186 -15.52 -18.51 -9.91
C ASP A 186 -16.58 -17.75 -10.73
N GLU A 187 -17.37 -16.89 -10.08
CA GLU A 187 -18.43 -16.07 -10.68
C GLU A 187 -17.97 -14.66 -11.10
N GLN A 188 -16.70 -14.31 -10.88
CA GLN A 188 -16.13 -12.98 -11.14
C GLN A 188 -16.86 -11.87 -10.38
N LEU A 189 -17.32 -12.15 -9.15
CA LEU A 189 -17.99 -11.18 -8.30
C LEU A 189 -17.10 -9.95 -8.10
N LEU A 190 -15.85 -10.13 -7.69
CA LEU A 190 -14.96 -9.01 -7.34
C LEU A 190 -14.65 -8.16 -8.57
N LEU A 191 -14.38 -8.81 -9.71
CA LEU A 191 -14.09 -8.12 -10.97
C LEU A 191 -15.30 -7.31 -11.46
N SER A 192 -16.50 -7.91 -11.42
CA SER A 192 -17.72 -7.29 -11.91
C SER A 192 -18.09 -6.07 -11.06
N VAL A 193 -18.05 -6.24 -9.75
CA VAL A 193 -18.34 -5.16 -8.79
C VAL A 193 -17.28 -4.06 -8.89
N SER A 194 -15.99 -4.41 -9.00
CA SER A 194 -14.92 -3.42 -9.18
C SER A 194 -15.14 -2.55 -10.42
N ALA A 195 -15.47 -3.15 -11.57
CA ALA A 195 -15.72 -2.42 -12.80
C ALA A 195 -16.96 -1.52 -12.72
N GLU A 196 -17.99 -1.92 -11.96
CA GLU A 196 -19.17 -1.09 -11.75
C GLU A 196 -18.90 0.09 -10.82
N VAL A 197 -18.18 -0.15 -9.71
CA VAL A 197 -17.79 0.90 -8.77
C VAL A 197 -16.85 1.91 -9.43
N GLU A 198 -15.89 1.46 -10.25
CA GLU A 198 -15.02 2.35 -11.03
C GLU A 198 -15.81 3.26 -11.96
N LYS A 199 -16.77 2.73 -12.72
CA LYS A 199 -17.64 3.55 -13.60
C LYS A 199 -18.42 4.59 -12.82
N ARG A 200 -18.90 4.25 -11.62
CA ARG A 200 -19.60 5.21 -10.75
C ARG A 200 -18.64 6.30 -10.28
N ILE A 201 -17.42 5.93 -9.88
CA ILE A 201 -16.36 6.87 -9.47
C ILE A 201 -16.05 7.86 -10.58
N GLU A 202 -15.86 7.37 -11.80
CA GLU A 202 -15.62 8.21 -12.99
C GLU A 202 -16.79 9.17 -13.31
N SER A 203 -18.02 8.80 -12.93
CA SER A 203 -19.22 9.63 -13.18
C SER A 203 -19.40 10.82 -12.21
N GLY A 204 -18.57 10.92 -11.16
CA GLY A 204 -18.32 12.18 -10.45
C GLY A 204 -19.18 12.51 -9.23
N LYS A 205 -20.02 11.61 -8.72
CA LYS A 205 -20.70 11.76 -7.41
C LYS A 205 -20.85 10.41 -6.70
N VAL A 206 -19.81 10.02 -5.97
CA VAL A 206 -19.74 8.73 -5.28
C VAL A 206 -19.75 8.91 -3.78
N ALA A 207 -20.46 8.02 -3.09
CA ALA A 207 -20.57 8.06 -1.64
C ALA A 207 -19.26 7.63 -0.97
N ALA A 208 -19.02 8.09 0.25
CA ALA A 208 -17.83 7.69 1.03
C ALA A 208 -17.73 6.17 1.23
N SER A 209 -18.87 5.49 1.39
CA SER A 209 -18.95 4.03 1.52
C SER A 209 -18.53 3.29 0.25
N GLU A 210 -18.86 3.82 -0.93
CA GLU A 210 -18.45 3.22 -2.20
C GLU A 210 -16.95 3.34 -2.42
N TYR A 211 -16.32 4.45 -2.01
CA TYR A 211 -14.85 4.56 -1.98
C TYR A 211 -14.22 3.58 -0.99
N LEU A 212 -14.83 3.38 0.18
CA LEU A 212 -14.35 2.43 1.17
C LEU A 212 -14.40 0.99 0.65
N ASP A 213 -15.51 0.58 0.06
CA ASP A 213 -15.68 -0.75 -0.53
C ASP A 213 -14.74 -0.95 -1.71
N SER A 214 -14.57 0.07 -2.55
CA SER A 214 -13.58 0.06 -3.63
C SER A 214 -12.15 -0.11 -3.10
N GLY A 215 -11.78 0.60 -2.03
CA GLY A 215 -10.49 0.45 -1.37
C GLY A 215 -10.26 -0.98 -0.88
N LYS A 216 -11.24 -1.58 -0.20
CA LYS A 216 -11.18 -2.99 0.26
C LYS A 216 -11.07 -3.98 -0.90
N LEU A 217 -11.82 -3.78 -1.97
CA LEU A 217 -11.75 -4.59 -3.19
C LEU A 217 -10.34 -4.56 -3.80
N LEU A 218 -9.76 -3.36 -3.93
CA LEU A 218 -8.43 -3.17 -4.48
C LEU A 218 -7.34 -3.74 -3.57
N MET A 219 -7.50 -3.68 -2.24
CA MET A 219 -6.61 -4.36 -1.29
C MET A 219 -6.56 -5.87 -1.56
N VAL A 220 -7.74 -6.48 -1.71
CA VAL A 220 -7.89 -7.91 -2.00
C VAL A 220 -7.29 -8.30 -3.36
N GLN A 221 -7.41 -7.42 -4.36
CA GLN A 221 -6.86 -7.62 -5.71
C GLN A 221 -5.34 -7.38 -5.80
N GLY A 222 -4.71 -6.87 -4.74
CA GLY A 222 -3.28 -6.54 -4.73
C GLY A 222 -2.94 -5.19 -5.37
N GLU A 223 -3.94 -4.39 -5.75
CA GLU A 223 -3.78 -3.05 -6.34
C GLU A 223 -3.60 -1.99 -5.23
N LEU A 224 -2.59 -2.20 -4.39
CA LEU A 224 -2.41 -1.51 -3.10
C LEU A 224 -2.33 0.02 -3.22
N ARG A 225 -1.68 0.56 -4.25
CA ARG A 225 -1.58 2.03 -4.45
C ARG A 225 -2.95 2.66 -4.70
N ARG A 226 -3.76 2.01 -5.54
CA ARG A 226 -5.11 2.46 -5.84
C ARG A 226 -6.01 2.27 -4.62
N ALA A 227 -5.82 1.17 -3.89
CA ALA A 227 -6.54 0.90 -2.65
C ALA A 227 -6.34 2.03 -1.63
N VAL A 228 -5.09 2.42 -1.36
CA VAL A 228 -4.76 3.54 -0.46
C VAL A 228 -5.47 4.83 -0.91
N LYS A 229 -5.41 5.15 -2.21
CA LYS A 229 -6.08 6.36 -2.74
C LYS A 229 -7.59 6.38 -2.45
N HIS A 230 -8.26 5.25 -2.66
CA HIS A 230 -9.69 5.13 -2.42
C HIS A 230 -10.03 5.17 -0.92
N LEU A 231 -9.23 4.53 -0.07
CA LEU A 231 -9.38 4.59 1.39
C LEU A 231 -9.19 6.01 1.93
N VAL A 232 -8.19 6.75 1.42
CA VAL A 232 -7.98 8.16 1.77
C VAL A 232 -9.18 9.01 1.37
N LYS A 233 -9.69 8.84 0.14
CA LYS A 233 -10.92 9.55 -0.30
C LYS A 233 -12.13 9.21 0.55
N ALA A 234 -12.31 7.95 0.93
CA ALA A 234 -13.37 7.55 1.85
C ALA A 234 -13.25 8.24 3.22
N ALA A 235 -12.02 8.38 3.74
CA ALA A 235 -11.74 9.04 5.01
C ALA A 235 -11.91 10.57 4.98
N GLU A 236 -11.69 11.20 3.82
CA GLU A 236 -11.90 12.64 3.61
C GLU A 236 -13.39 13.00 3.58
N LEU A 237 -14.26 12.11 3.08
CA LEU A 237 -15.67 12.41 2.82
C LEU A 237 -16.61 12.21 4.02
N ASP A 238 -16.36 11.22 4.89
CA ASP A 238 -17.23 10.93 6.03
C ASP A 238 -16.45 10.47 7.28
N LYS A 239 -16.96 10.83 8.47
CA LYS A 239 -16.30 10.52 9.74
C LYS A 239 -16.39 9.05 10.12
N LYS A 240 -17.47 8.35 9.75
CA LYS A 240 -17.66 6.94 10.09
C LYS A 240 -16.76 6.07 9.21
N THR A 241 -16.72 6.35 7.90
CA THR A 241 -15.80 5.68 6.97
C THR A 241 -14.34 5.98 7.27
N ARG A 242 -14.03 7.17 7.82
CA ARG A 242 -12.67 7.52 8.27
C ARG A 242 -12.10 6.55 9.30
N GLN A 243 -12.88 6.14 10.30
CA GLN A 243 -12.39 5.21 11.31
C GLN A 243 -12.01 3.87 10.67
N GLU A 244 -12.93 3.31 9.87
CA GLU A 244 -12.73 2.01 9.24
C GLU A 244 -11.57 2.03 8.21
N ALA A 245 -11.46 3.10 7.42
CA ALA A 245 -10.32 3.30 6.54
C ALA A 245 -9.00 3.43 7.31
N SER A 246 -9.01 4.09 8.47
CA SER A 246 -7.83 4.24 9.32
C SER A 246 -7.36 2.90 9.88
N ASP A 247 -8.27 2.04 10.32
CA ASP A 247 -7.95 0.70 10.83
C ASP A 247 -7.32 -0.19 9.73
N ILE A 248 -7.85 -0.12 8.51
CA ILE A 248 -7.30 -0.85 7.35
C ILE A 248 -5.90 -0.32 6.99
N LEU A 249 -5.74 1.01 6.90
CA LEU A 249 -4.46 1.63 6.57
C LEU A 249 -3.41 1.36 7.65
N LEU A 250 -3.80 1.34 8.93
CA LEU A 250 -2.92 0.97 10.02
C LEU A 250 -2.43 -0.48 9.90
N THR A 251 -3.34 -1.40 9.58
CA THR A 251 -2.98 -2.82 9.34
C THR A 251 -1.99 -2.94 8.19
N LEU A 252 -2.18 -2.16 7.12
CA LEU A 252 -1.27 -2.11 5.98
C LEU A 252 0.10 -1.53 6.38
N ILE A 253 0.15 -0.47 7.18
CA ILE A 253 1.38 0.15 7.70
C ILE A 253 2.17 -0.83 8.56
N GLU A 254 1.49 -1.67 9.35
CA GLU A 254 2.11 -2.70 10.18
C GLU A 254 2.54 -3.94 9.37
N SER A 255 2.06 -4.07 8.14
CA SER A 255 2.40 -5.19 7.27
C SER A 255 3.74 -4.98 6.54
N PRO A 256 4.43 -6.06 6.15
CA PRO A 256 5.62 -5.97 5.30
C PRO A 256 5.37 -5.35 3.91
N GLN A 257 4.11 -5.22 3.49
CA GLN A 257 3.77 -4.64 2.18
C GLN A 257 3.94 -3.12 2.14
N ILE A 258 4.07 -2.47 3.30
CA ILE A 258 4.24 -1.01 3.39
C ILE A 258 5.48 -0.52 2.61
N ASP A 259 6.53 -1.34 2.53
CA ASP A 259 7.76 -1.04 1.79
C ASP A 259 7.53 -0.85 0.27
N LEU A 260 6.43 -1.36 -0.28
CA LEU A 260 6.04 -1.20 -1.69
C LEU A 260 5.35 0.15 -1.96
N LEU A 261 4.80 0.76 -0.91
CA LEU A 261 3.91 1.92 -0.97
C LEU A 261 4.53 3.18 -0.39
N SER A 262 5.47 3.00 0.53
CA SER A 262 6.02 4.08 1.32
C SER A 262 7.52 4.24 1.11
N ALA A 263 7.95 5.49 1.07
CA ALA A 263 9.34 5.86 1.05
C ALA A 263 9.50 7.19 1.82
N PRO A 264 10.65 7.42 2.48
CA PRO A 264 10.94 8.71 3.09
C PRO A 264 10.78 9.85 2.07
N PRO A 265 9.98 10.88 2.38
CA PRO A 265 9.70 11.97 1.45
C PRO A 265 10.93 12.87 1.29
N ASP A 266 10.93 13.70 0.25
CA ASP A 266 11.88 14.81 0.16
C ASP A 266 11.34 15.97 0.98
N LEU A 267 12.12 16.38 1.99
CA LEU A 267 11.74 17.44 2.90
C LEU A 267 12.23 18.79 2.38
N LEU A 268 11.31 19.74 2.26
CA LEU A 268 11.59 21.12 1.85
C LEU A 268 11.77 22.05 3.05
N GLY A 269 11.09 21.73 4.16
CA GLY A 269 11.21 22.46 5.41
C GLY A 269 10.80 21.62 6.61
N PHE A 270 11.50 21.83 7.72
CA PHE A 270 11.23 21.18 8.99
C PHE A 270 11.30 22.20 10.11
N ARG A 271 10.19 22.40 10.82
CA ARG A 271 10.17 23.23 12.02
C ARG A 271 9.50 22.48 13.16
N GLN A 272 10.05 22.60 14.36
CA GLN A 272 9.39 22.08 15.54
C GLN A 272 9.40 23.08 16.69
N ALA A 273 8.42 23.01 17.58
CA ALA A 273 8.38 23.81 18.78
C ALA A 273 7.87 22.99 19.97
N TYR A 274 8.62 23.01 21.06
CA TYR A 274 8.11 22.56 22.35
C TYR A 274 7.36 23.69 23.05
N VAL A 275 6.21 23.35 23.62
CA VAL A 275 5.34 24.26 24.36
C VAL A 275 4.83 23.53 25.60
N PHE A 276 4.93 24.20 26.75
CA PHE A 276 4.24 23.79 27.97
C PHE A 276 3.03 24.70 28.22
N ASP A 277 1.83 24.15 28.11
CA ASP A 277 0.58 24.89 28.38
C ASP A 277 -0.42 24.00 29.11
N LYS A 278 -1.14 24.57 30.09
CA LYS A 278 -2.15 23.88 30.91
C LYS A 278 -1.70 22.50 31.44
N ASP A 279 -0.50 22.43 31.99
CA ASP A 279 0.09 21.20 32.52
C ASP A 279 0.28 20.08 31.47
N SER A 280 0.35 20.45 30.19
CA SER A 280 0.60 19.54 29.08
C SER A 280 1.85 19.94 28.31
N ASP A 281 2.67 18.93 28.03
CA ASP A 281 3.85 19.02 27.17
C ASP A 281 3.45 18.68 25.73
N THR A 282 3.55 19.65 24.83
CA THR A 282 3.22 19.44 23.42
C THR A 282 4.39 19.85 22.53
N VAL A 283 4.79 18.95 21.64
CA VAL A 283 5.71 19.28 20.54
C VAL A 283 4.90 19.47 19.26
N TYR A 284 4.92 20.68 18.75
CA TYR A 284 4.34 21.04 17.47
C TYR A 284 5.37 20.81 16.38
N VAL A 285 5.05 20.02 15.36
CA VAL A 285 5.93 19.72 14.25
C VAL A 285 5.27 20.16 12.95
N ARG A 286 5.97 21.00 12.19
CA ARG A 286 5.59 21.46 10.87
C ARG A 286 6.59 20.91 9.86
N VAL A 287 6.09 20.18 8.87
CA VAL A 287 6.93 19.59 7.82
C VAL A 287 6.37 19.96 6.47
N THR A 288 7.19 20.57 5.62
CA THR A 288 6.88 20.76 4.20
C THR A 288 7.61 19.70 3.40
N LEU A 289 6.90 18.95 2.58
CA LEU A 289 7.46 17.77 1.90
C LEU A 289 6.87 17.51 0.52
N ILE A 290 7.62 16.74 -0.27
CA ILE A 290 7.16 16.14 -1.53
C ILE A 290 7.28 14.61 -1.39
N PRO A 291 6.20 13.84 -1.59
CA PRO A 291 6.25 12.39 -1.51
C PRO A 291 7.00 11.78 -2.71
N LYS A 292 7.86 10.79 -2.45
CA LYS A 292 8.51 10.02 -3.53
C LYS A 292 7.52 9.10 -4.20
N ASN A 293 7.67 8.93 -5.52
CA ASN A 293 6.85 8.02 -6.32
C ASN A 293 5.33 8.23 -6.14
N ARG A 294 4.90 9.45 -5.79
CA ARG A 294 3.50 9.79 -5.48
C ARG A 294 2.88 8.90 -4.41
N GLY A 295 3.69 8.42 -3.46
CA GLY A 295 3.21 7.64 -2.32
C GLY A 295 2.38 8.51 -1.37
N GLN A 296 1.18 8.08 -1.03
CA GLN A 296 0.34 8.80 -0.06
C GLN A 296 0.66 8.46 1.40
N ILE A 297 1.41 7.39 1.66
CA ILE A 297 1.84 7.03 3.02
C ILE A 297 3.32 7.37 3.12
N VAL A 298 3.68 8.32 3.98
CA VAL A 298 5.05 8.79 4.15
C VAL A 298 5.50 8.61 5.61
N PRO A 299 6.69 8.03 5.86
CA PRO A 299 7.24 7.93 7.19
C PRO A 299 8.07 9.18 7.51
N ILE A 300 7.92 9.69 8.73
CA ILE A 300 8.68 10.82 9.26
C ILE A 300 9.20 10.42 10.63
N ASP A 301 10.52 10.34 10.77
CA ASP A 301 11.16 10.03 12.04
C ASP A 301 11.42 11.31 12.84
N ILE A 302 11.04 11.27 14.11
CA ILE A 302 11.13 12.36 15.07
C ILE A 302 11.91 11.83 16.27
N THR A 303 12.90 12.58 16.75
CA THR A 303 13.86 12.13 17.79
C THR A 303 13.26 11.89 19.16
N ILE A 304 11.98 12.24 19.35
CA ILE A 304 11.22 11.99 20.57
C ILE A 304 11.03 10.48 20.72
N ALA A 305 11.24 9.96 21.93
CA ALA A 305 11.02 8.55 22.23
C ALA A 305 9.54 8.16 22.07
N ALA A 306 9.27 7.06 21.36
CA ALA A 306 7.91 6.66 20.98
C ALA A 306 7.04 6.28 22.20
N ASP A 307 7.64 5.70 23.24
CA ASP A 307 7.02 5.35 24.52
C ASP A 307 6.62 6.55 25.37
N ALA A 308 7.21 7.72 25.10
CA ALA A 308 6.88 8.98 25.75
C ALA A 308 5.72 9.73 25.08
N VAL A 309 5.13 9.20 24.01
CA VAL A 309 4.07 9.89 23.26
C VAL A 309 2.70 9.36 23.64
N LYS A 310 1.83 10.24 24.17
CA LYS A 310 0.43 9.91 24.50
C LYS A 310 -0.42 9.76 23.26
N ASN A 311 -0.34 10.73 22.35
CA ASN A 311 -1.03 10.73 21.07
C ASN A 311 -0.36 11.71 20.09
N VAL A 312 -0.75 11.60 18.82
CA VAL A 312 -0.37 12.52 17.75
C VAL A 312 -1.63 12.99 17.04
N GLU A 313 -1.80 14.30 16.94
CA GLU A 313 -2.93 14.93 16.27
C GLU A 313 -2.45 15.58 14.96
N SER A 314 -3.11 15.24 13.84
CA SER A 314 -2.91 15.95 12.58
C SER A 314 -3.87 17.14 12.49
N LEU A 315 -3.32 18.33 12.29
CA LEU A 315 -4.03 19.61 12.25
C LEU A 315 -3.93 20.29 10.87
N SER A 316 -3.33 19.64 9.86
CA SER A 316 -3.30 20.15 8.49
C SER A 316 -4.38 19.52 7.61
N LYS A 317 -4.78 20.24 6.55
CA LYS A 317 -5.68 19.73 5.50
C LYS A 317 -4.99 18.73 4.57
N ASP A 318 -3.66 18.76 4.56
CA ASP A 318 -2.80 17.98 3.67
C ASP A 318 -2.50 16.58 4.21
N ALA A 319 -2.90 16.27 5.45
CA ALA A 319 -2.86 14.93 6.02
C ALA A 319 -4.26 14.46 6.42
N ALA A 320 -4.75 13.42 5.74
CA ALA A 320 -5.99 12.75 6.06
C ALA A 320 -5.92 12.07 7.44
N MET A 321 -4.75 11.53 7.80
CA MET A 321 -4.50 10.89 9.10
C MET A 321 -3.00 10.77 9.37
N ALA A 322 -2.66 10.52 10.64
CA ALA A 322 -1.28 10.29 11.07
C ALA A 322 -1.27 9.19 12.14
N PHE A 323 -0.30 8.28 12.06
CA PHE A 323 -0.14 7.18 13.00
C PHE A 323 1.23 7.24 13.67
N ALA A 324 1.26 7.15 14.99
CA ALA A 324 2.48 7.06 15.77
C ALA A 324 2.91 5.59 15.93
N LYS A 325 4.16 5.27 15.58
CA LYS A 325 4.77 3.95 15.77
C LYS A 325 6.20 4.10 16.24
N THR A 326 6.76 3.02 16.77
CA THR A 326 8.17 2.94 17.10
C THR A 326 8.99 2.81 15.82
N GLY A 327 9.96 3.71 15.66
CA GLY A 327 10.95 3.74 14.60
C GLY A 327 12.28 3.11 15.02
N VAL A 328 13.35 3.55 14.36
CA VAL A 328 14.72 3.12 14.68
C VAL A 328 15.15 3.70 16.03
N ASP A 329 15.86 2.92 16.84
CA ASP A 329 16.39 3.35 18.15
C ASP A 329 15.32 3.91 19.12
N ASN A 330 14.10 3.36 19.07
CA ASN A 330 12.94 3.78 19.87
C ASN A 330 12.43 5.22 19.60
N ALA A 331 12.89 5.86 18.52
CA ALA A 331 12.30 7.13 18.12
C ALA A 331 10.87 6.99 17.61
N LEU A 332 10.14 8.09 17.66
CA LEU A 332 8.81 8.21 17.11
C LEU A 332 8.89 8.23 15.57
N ARG A 333 8.34 7.20 14.93
CA ARG A 333 7.99 7.23 13.52
C ARG A 333 6.54 7.63 13.36
N VAL A 334 6.31 8.79 12.75
CA VAL A 334 4.97 9.21 12.32
C VAL A 334 4.75 8.75 10.88
N TRP A 335 3.76 7.92 10.68
CA TRP A 335 3.25 7.57 9.35
C TRP A 335 2.15 8.56 8.98
N ALA A 336 2.49 9.57 8.19
CA ALA A 336 1.52 10.52 7.67
C ALA A 336 0.86 9.96 6.41
N VAL A 337 -0.47 9.97 6.39
CA VAL A 337 -1.26 9.63 5.21
C VAL A 337 -1.75 10.93 4.59
N LEU A 338 -1.17 11.25 3.44
CA LEU A 338 -1.38 12.49 2.71
C LEU A 338 -2.74 12.50 2.03
N ALA A 339 -3.37 13.68 2.05
CA ALA A 339 -4.58 13.95 1.28
C ALA A 339 -4.30 13.79 -0.23
N ASP A 340 -5.33 13.49 -1.01
CA ASP A 340 -5.18 13.41 -2.46
C ASP A 340 -5.11 14.81 -3.08
N LYS A 341 -4.09 15.07 -3.89
CA LYS A 341 -3.90 16.30 -4.66
C LYS A 341 -3.76 15.94 -6.14
N GLU A 342 -4.35 16.75 -7.02
CA GLU A 342 -4.34 16.49 -8.46
C GLU A 342 -2.98 16.79 -9.11
N ASP A 343 -2.13 17.60 -8.46
CA ASP A 343 -0.85 18.03 -9.02
C ASP A 343 0.20 16.91 -9.05
N ASP A 344 0.89 16.80 -10.19
CA ASP A 344 1.93 15.78 -10.43
C ASP A 344 3.16 15.89 -9.50
N PHE A 345 3.39 17.09 -8.95
CA PHE A 345 4.46 17.43 -8.01
C PHE A 345 3.90 18.21 -6.82
N ALA A 346 2.81 17.72 -6.24
CA ALA A 346 2.16 18.37 -5.12
C ALA A 346 3.08 18.49 -3.90
N GLU A 347 3.24 19.71 -3.40
CA GLU A 347 3.84 19.97 -2.10
C GLU A 347 2.79 19.78 -0.99
N TYR A 348 3.21 19.23 0.14
CA TYR A 348 2.36 18.96 1.29
C TYR A 348 2.88 19.66 2.53
N GLU A 349 1.98 20.26 3.30
CA GLU A 349 2.29 20.84 4.61
C GLU A 349 1.64 20.02 5.73
N LEU A 350 2.47 19.35 6.53
CA LEU A 350 2.04 18.63 7.72
C LEU A 350 2.14 19.54 8.93
N LYS A 351 1.08 19.56 9.75
CA LYS A 351 1.03 20.22 11.05
C LYS A 351 0.61 19.18 12.09
N LEU A 352 1.54 18.74 12.92
CA LEU A 352 1.37 17.69 13.90
C LEU A 352 1.48 18.26 15.31
N ALA A 353 0.57 17.92 16.20
CA ALA A 353 0.71 18.15 17.64
C ALA A 353 0.98 16.81 18.34
N ILE A 354 2.15 16.67 18.94
CA ILE A 354 2.63 15.47 19.61
C ILE A 354 2.56 15.71 21.11
N HIS A 355 1.67 15.03 21.79
CA HIS A 355 1.47 15.23 23.22
C HIS A 355 2.33 14.23 24.01
N ILE A 356 3.13 14.76 24.93
CA ILE A 356 4.18 14.02 25.63
C ILE A 356 3.69 13.58 27.02
N ASP A 357 4.10 12.38 27.42
CA ASP A 357 4.01 11.93 28.79
C ASP A 357 5.28 12.27 29.57
N ARG A 358 5.22 13.38 30.31
CA ARG A 358 6.29 13.81 31.22
C ARG A 358 6.66 12.74 32.25
N GLY A 359 5.77 11.80 32.58
CA GLY A 359 6.09 10.71 33.50
C GLY A 359 7.09 9.69 32.95
N MET A 360 7.24 9.62 31.62
CA MET A 360 8.06 8.61 30.94
C MET A 360 9.47 9.12 30.62
N ILE A 361 9.67 10.43 30.47
CA ILE A 361 10.96 11.04 30.11
C ILE A 361 11.28 12.25 30.98
N ASN A 362 12.57 12.42 31.31
CA ASN A 362 13.04 13.54 32.14
C ASN A 362 13.55 14.73 31.30
N TYR A 363 13.98 14.46 30.07
CA TYR A 363 14.53 15.44 29.16
C TYR A 363 13.92 15.26 27.77
N LEU A 364 13.97 16.31 26.97
CA LEU A 364 13.54 16.30 25.58
C LEU A 364 14.70 16.74 24.70
N ASP A 365 14.91 16.04 23.59
CA ASP A 365 15.86 16.39 22.55
C ASP A 365 15.09 16.80 21.28
N LEU A 366 15.13 18.09 20.94
CA LEU A 366 14.49 18.65 19.76
C LEU A 366 15.42 18.69 18.55
N SER A 367 16.16 17.62 18.34
CA SER A 367 16.95 17.37 17.13
C SER A 367 16.06 16.90 15.96
N ASN A 368 16.64 16.81 14.77
CA ASN A 368 16.06 16.07 13.66
C ASN A 368 16.97 14.89 13.29
N TYR A 369 16.41 13.87 12.65
CA TYR A 369 17.21 12.78 12.09
C TYR A 369 17.95 13.30 10.85
N SER A 370 19.22 13.69 11.03
CA SER A 370 20.20 14.13 10.00
C SER A 370 19.57 14.50 8.66
N LEU A 371 18.91 15.66 8.63
CA LEU A 371 18.40 16.25 7.39
C LEU A 371 19.58 16.68 6.51
N SER A 372 19.34 16.80 5.19
CA SER A 372 20.34 17.30 4.24
C SER A 372 20.97 18.60 4.77
N ALA A 373 22.30 18.70 4.71
CA ALA A 373 23.05 19.88 5.13
C ALA A 373 22.60 21.17 4.39
N ASP A 374 21.96 21.00 3.24
CA ASP A 374 21.52 22.09 2.37
C ASP A 374 20.05 22.50 2.60
N MET A 375 19.36 21.98 3.63
CA MET A 375 17.97 22.37 3.92
C MET A 375 17.93 23.80 4.49
N PRO A 376 17.33 24.76 3.78
CA PRO A 376 17.36 26.17 4.20
C PRO A 376 16.36 26.49 5.30
N ASP A 377 15.28 25.71 5.42
CA ASP A 377 14.22 25.93 6.40
C ASP A 377 14.21 24.82 7.46
N ASN A 378 15.07 24.94 8.47
CA ASN A 378 15.25 23.90 9.49
C ASN A 378 15.44 24.49 10.90
N TRP A 379 14.36 24.52 11.68
CA TRP A 379 14.31 25.24 12.96
C TRP A 379 13.72 24.41 14.10
N SER A 380 14.22 24.65 15.29
CA SER A 380 13.62 24.17 16.53
C SER A 380 13.35 25.34 17.46
N PHE A 381 12.22 25.33 18.16
CA PHE A 381 11.83 26.39 19.08
C PHE A 381 11.47 25.83 20.45
N VAL A 382 11.74 26.61 21.48
CA VAL A 382 11.27 26.38 22.85
C VAL A 382 10.46 27.62 23.23
N ILE A 383 9.18 27.42 23.54
CA ILE A 383 8.23 28.51 23.83
C ILE A 383 7.62 28.25 25.20
N GLY A 384 7.72 29.22 26.10
CA GLY A 384 7.19 29.07 27.45
C GLY A 384 7.16 30.37 28.23
N SER A 385 6.64 30.32 29.46
CA SER A 385 6.83 31.38 30.45
C SER A 385 8.32 31.69 30.59
N GLU A 386 8.68 32.98 30.66
CA GLU A 386 10.08 33.41 30.84
C GLU A 386 10.72 32.85 32.12
N PHE A 387 9.90 32.47 33.10
CA PHE A 387 10.33 31.86 34.37
C PHE A 387 10.73 30.39 34.24
N ASN A 388 10.42 29.73 33.12
CA ASN A 388 10.79 28.33 32.87
C ASN A 388 12.20 28.15 32.29
N PHE A 389 12.84 29.21 31.80
CA PHE A 389 14.13 29.14 31.11
C PHE A 389 15.27 29.19 32.12
N SER A 390 15.67 28.01 32.61
CA SER A 390 16.81 27.83 33.50
C SER A 390 18.16 27.89 32.76
N ASP A 391 19.27 27.91 33.50
CA ASP A 391 20.62 27.79 32.94
C ASP A 391 20.87 26.48 32.17
N ASN A 392 20.00 25.46 32.34
CA ASN A 392 20.10 24.19 31.62
C ASN A 392 19.54 24.27 30.20
N VAL A 393 18.75 25.29 29.87
CA VAL A 393 18.26 25.49 28.49
C VAL A 393 19.40 26.10 27.66
N PRO A 394 19.84 25.45 26.56
CA PRO A 394 20.95 25.96 25.75
C PRO A 394 20.66 27.36 25.23
N LYS A 395 21.70 28.21 25.12
CA LYS A 395 21.57 29.53 24.50
C LYS A 395 21.12 29.40 23.05
N ALA A 396 20.08 30.14 22.68
CA ALA A 396 19.53 30.12 21.34
C ALA A 396 20.20 31.16 20.43
N GLU A 397 20.22 30.93 19.11
CA GLU A 397 20.65 31.96 18.16
C GLU A 397 19.62 33.10 18.07
N TYR A 398 18.35 32.78 18.32
CA TYR A 398 17.26 33.73 18.40
C TYR A 398 16.60 33.67 19.77
N GLU A 399 16.49 34.81 20.45
CA GLU A 399 15.73 34.93 21.69
C GLU A 399 14.83 36.16 21.65
N LYS A 400 13.57 35.98 22.01
CA LYS A 400 12.60 37.07 22.14
C LYS A 400 11.81 36.92 23.42
N LYS A 401 11.78 38.01 24.20
CA LYS A 401 10.99 38.13 25.43
C LYS A 401 9.90 39.16 25.23
N LEU A 402 8.66 38.82 25.58
CA LEU A 402 7.52 39.73 25.46
C LEU A 402 6.42 39.34 26.46
N ASP A 403 6.00 40.26 27.32
CA ASP A 403 4.87 40.09 28.25
C ASP A 403 4.94 38.78 29.09
N GLY A 404 6.12 38.45 29.64
CA GLY A 404 6.31 37.23 30.44
C GLY A 404 6.48 35.95 29.63
N LEU A 405 6.50 36.03 28.28
CA LEU A 405 6.79 34.92 27.38
C LEU A 405 8.24 34.98 26.92
N GLN A 406 8.90 33.82 26.80
CA GLN A 406 10.16 33.68 26.10
C GLN A 406 10.04 32.68 24.93
N ILE A 407 10.61 33.06 23.79
CA ILE A 407 10.75 32.24 22.59
C ILE A 407 12.24 32.13 22.29
N SER A 408 12.76 30.91 22.33
CA SER A 408 14.15 30.57 22.00
C SER A 408 14.16 29.74 20.72
N GLY A 409 14.83 30.21 19.67
CA GLY A 409 14.90 29.58 18.35
C GLY A 409 16.32 29.10 18.01
N TYR A 410 16.39 27.87 17.52
CA TYR A 410 17.61 27.14 17.22
C TYR A 410 17.66 26.77 15.74
N HIS A 411 18.70 27.18 15.04
CA HIS A 411 18.88 26.88 13.62
C HIS A 411 19.60 25.54 13.43
N LEU A 412 18.83 24.48 13.15
CA LEU A 412 19.35 23.11 13.14
C LEU A 412 20.37 22.86 12.02
N THR A 413 20.34 23.63 10.93
CA THR A 413 21.35 23.50 9.85
C THR A 413 22.74 23.90 10.34
N ALA A 414 22.85 24.88 11.23
CA ALA A 414 24.15 25.32 11.78
C ALA A 414 24.80 24.25 12.67
N SER A 415 23.98 23.37 13.26
CA SER A 415 24.38 22.33 14.21
C SER A 415 24.29 20.91 13.63
N GLN A 416 24.23 20.78 12.29
CA GLN A 416 24.12 19.49 11.60
C GLN A 416 22.92 18.63 12.07
N GLY A 417 21.79 19.27 12.35
CA GLY A 417 20.55 18.63 12.78
C GLY A 417 20.39 18.51 14.30
N LYS A 418 21.41 18.86 15.08
CA LYS A 418 21.36 18.79 16.55
C LYS A 418 20.58 19.97 17.12
N GLY A 419 19.50 19.67 17.83
CA GLY A 419 18.67 20.67 18.49
C GLY A 419 19.03 20.89 19.96
N PRO A 420 18.26 21.74 20.64
CA PRO A 420 18.40 21.91 22.08
C PRO A 420 17.95 20.63 22.80
N SER A 421 18.68 20.29 23.85
CA SER A 421 18.26 19.31 24.85
C SER A 421 18.05 20.01 26.18
N PHE A 422 16.93 19.76 26.85
CA PHE A 422 16.58 20.41 28.11
C PHE A 422 15.73 19.49 29.00
N LEU A 423 15.69 19.80 30.29
CA LEU A 423 14.91 19.06 31.27
C LEU A 423 13.44 19.53 31.26
N LEU A 424 12.50 18.59 31.22
CA LEU A 424 11.07 18.91 31.31
C LEU A 424 10.71 19.47 32.70
N SER A 425 11.50 19.15 33.73
CA SER A 425 11.32 19.66 35.10
C SER A 425 11.47 21.17 35.21
N ASP A 426 12.11 21.82 34.22
CA ASP A 426 12.32 23.27 34.22
C ASP A 426 11.05 24.02 33.80
N PHE A 427 10.14 23.35 33.10
CA PHE A 427 8.89 23.93 32.60
C PHE A 427 7.73 23.66 33.55
N LYS A 428 7.46 24.59 34.46
CA LYS A 428 6.43 24.47 35.51
C LYS A 428 5.30 25.48 35.37
N GLU A 429 5.56 26.62 34.75
CA GLU A 429 4.56 27.65 34.54
C GLU A 429 3.95 27.56 33.14
N PRO A 430 2.62 27.49 33.01
CA PRO A 430 1.97 27.45 31.70
C PRO A 430 2.16 28.77 30.95
N LEU A 431 1.74 28.81 29.68
CA LEU A 431 1.78 30.04 28.91
C LEU A 431 0.99 31.16 29.59
N PRO A 432 1.53 32.40 29.66
CA PRO A 432 0.84 33.52 30.31
C PRO A 432 -0.41 33.97 29.55
N ARG A 433 -0.56 33.58 28.27
CA ARG A 433 -1.70 33.87 27.42
C ARG A 433 -1.86 32.82 26.32
N LYS A 434 -3.05 32.78 25.70
CA LYS A 434 -3.28 31.97 24.51
C LYS A 434 -2.49 32.51 23.33
N LEU A 435 -1.74 31.63 22.65
CA LEU A 435 -0.91 31.97 21.50
C LEU A 435 -1.29 31.13 20.28
N ASP A 436 -1.05 31.70 19.10
CA ASP A 436 -1.06 30.94 17.85
C ASP A 436 0.36 30.40 17.61
N ILE A 437 0.58 29.18 18.09
CA ILE A 437 1.89 28.52 17.99
C ILE A 437 2.32 28.32 16.53
N TRP A 438 1.37 28.05 15.62
CA TRP A 438 1.68 27.86 14.21
C TRP A 438 2.22 29.13 13.56
N LYS A 439 1.60 30.27 13.86
CA LYS A 439 2.08 31.58 13.38
C LYS A 439 3.47 31.92 13.94
N ILE A 440 3.76 31.53 15.19
CA ILE A 440 5.09 31.69 15.79
C ILE A 440 6.12 30.82 15.05
N ILE A 441 5.81 29.54 14.85
CA ILE A 441 6.66 28.60 14.11
C ILE A 441 6.92 29.09 12.69
N GLU A 442 5.92 29.62 11.98
CA GLU A 442 6.03 30.12 10.60
C GLU A 442 6.89 31.38 10.48
N THR A 443 6.80 32.28 11.46
CA THR A 443 7.49 33.59 11.39
C THR A 443 8.74 33.69 12.25
N GLY A 444 9.15 32.58 12.89
CA GLY A 444 10.27 32.59 13.83
C GLY A 444 10.05 33.53 15.02
N GLY A 445 8.79 33.78 15.40
CA GLY A 445 8.44 34.68 16.50
C GLY A 445 8.30 36.17 16.14
N GLU A 446 8.50 36.57 14.89
CA GLU A 446 8.27 37.97 14.46
C GLU A 446 6.79 38.37 14.60
N ALA A 447 5.86 37.47 14.28
CA ALA A 447 4.44 37.78 14.22
C ALA A 447 3.72 37.94 15.56
N VAL A 448 4.37 37.69 16.70
CA VAL A 448 3.78 37.92 18.04
C VAL A 448 3.34 39.39 18.21
N ILE A 449 3.94 40.32 17.44
CA ILE A 449 3.61 41.75 17.44
C ILE A 449 2.26 42.03 16.74
N SER A 450 1.83 41.20 15.78
CA SER A 450 0.69 41.48 14.90
C SER A 450 -0.69 41.13 15.46
N ASN A 451 -0.77 40.36 16.56
CA ASN A 451 -2.03 40.03 17.23
C ASN A 451 -2.32 40.96 18.43
N LEU A 452 -1.52 42.02 18.61
CA LEU A 452 -1.67 43.03 19.65
C LEU A 452 -2.38 44.31 19.17
N PHE A 453 -2.87 44.32 17.93
CA PHE A 453 -3.65 45.42 17.34
C PHE A 453 -4.96 44.94 16.74
#